data_AF-A0A078BKL0-F1
#
_entry.id   AF-A0A078BKL0-F1
#
_cell.length_a   1.000
_cell.length_b   1.000
_cell.length_c   1.000
_cell.angle_alpha   90.00
_cell.angle_beta   90.00
_cell.angle_gamma   90.00
#
_symmetry.space_group_name_H-M   'P 1'
#
loop_
_entity.id
_entity.type
_entity.pdbx_description
1 polymer ?
#
loop_
_entity_poly.entity_id
_entity_poly.type
_entity_poly.pdbx_seq_one_letter_code
_entity_poly.pdbx_strand_id
1 'polypeptide(L)'
;MKRFPLILIASSAVALSGCGGGGGGGSTATQQSAAGVWQASTTVASGANAGDTIQSMVLVAPNGQYYTAAKNQTNGCASVGFGQANVNGSAISGSGIGAVVTYTNIPGVSVNCSFPDGSTSGTVNFTGTVSTGQSLTITSTGVTSAGTTIPASTDTSQWSSLNAISPSISELAGNYQTSTGSVISISQTGAVSGTDSTTGCSLNGMISASDATHNIYYFSAQNSGCSSTYSSMNGATWNGLASFNSSTNPNLLYLGASAKVSNVSLVIAQSLVKQ
;
A
#
# COMPACT_ATOMS: atom_id res chain seq x y z
N MET A 1 11.02 16.62 17.29
CA MET A 1 10.31 15.37 16.94
C MET A 1 9.14 15.73 16.04
N LYS A 2 9.22 15.47 14.73
CA LYS A 2 8.11 15.72 13.81
C LYS A 2 7.11 14.57 13.95
N ARG A 3 5.95 14.87 14.53
CA ARG A 3 4.85 13.93 14.76
C ARG A 3 3.97 13.85 13.52
N PHE A 4 3.38 12.69 13.25
CA PHE A 4 2.36 12.55 12.20
C PHE A 4 1.12 13.36 12.58
N PRO A 5 0.69 14.38 11.80
CA PRO A 5 -0.63 14.94 11.95
C PRO A 5 -1.62 14.06 11.20
N LEU A 6 -2.65 13.70 11.95
CA LEU A 6 -4.00 13.40 11.49
C LEU A 6 -4.44 14.41 10.43
N ILE A 7 -4.71 13.94 9.21
CA ILE A 7 -5.09 14.78 8.07
C ILE A 7 -6.57 15.19 8.22
N LEU A 8 -6.82 16.49 8.34
CA LEU A 8 -8.15 17.10 8.24
C LEU A 8 -8.24 17.80 6.88
N ILE A 9 -9.09 17.31 5.97
CA ILE A 9 -9.35 17.96 4.68
C ILE A 9 -10.75 18.59 4.75
N ALA A 10 -10.79 19.92 4.71
CA ALA A 10 -12.02 20.67 4.46
C ALA A 10 -12.01 21.11 2.99
N SER A 11 -12.81 20.45 2.16
CA SER A 11 -13.06 20.85 0.78
C SER A 11 -14.39 21.58 0.71
N SER A 12 -14.33 22.89 0.45
CA SER A 12 -15.52 23.72 0.25
C SER A 12 -16.18 23.39 -1.09
N ALA A 13 -17.45 23.01 -1.03
CA ALA A 13 -18.30 22.79 -2.19
C ALA A 13 -18.83 24.12 -2.74
N VAL A 14 -18.70 24.34 -4.04
CA VAL A 14 -19.54 25.29 -4.77
C VAL A 14 -20.59 24.47 -5.53
N ALA A 15 -21.84 24.66 -5.15
CA ALA A 15 -23.00 24.09 -5.80
C ALA A 15 -23.28 24.79 -7.13
N LEU A 16 -23.61 24.00 -8.16
CA LEU A 16 -24.55 24.43 -9.19
C LEU A 16 -25.60 23.33 -9.35
N SER A 17 -26.81 23.66 -8.90
CA SER A 17 -28.04 22.90 -9.10
C SER A 17 -28.51 23.04 -10.56
N GLY A 18 -28.53 21.94 -11.29
CA GLY A 18 -29.26 21.80 -12.54
C GLY A 18 -30.46 20.88 -12.33
N CYS A 19 -31.66 21.47 -12.27
CA CYS A 19 -32.92 20.75 -12.30
C CYS A 19 -33.22 20.29 -13.74
N GLY A 20 -33.46 19.01 -13.94
CA GLY A 20 -33.87 18.44 -15.22
C GLY A 20 -34.42 17.04 -15.01
N GLY A 21 -35.74 16.94 -14.90
CA GLY A 21 -36.45 15.67 -14.75
C GLY A 21 -36.44 14.84 -16.04
N GLY A 22 -36.54 13.52 -15.89
CA GLY A 22 -36.80 12.62 -17.02
C GLY A 22 -36.57 11.15 -16.72
N GLY A 23 -37.67 10.38 -16.65
CA GLY A 23 -37.72 8.98 -17.05
C GLY A 23 -37.17 7.94 -16.08
N GLY A 24 -38.05 7.35 -15.28
CA GLY A 24 -37.78 6.12 -14.54
C GLY A 24 -37.57 4.93 -15.48
N GLY A 25 -36.33 4.73 -15.91
CA GLY A 25 -35.81 3.44 -16.35
C GLY A 25 -34.87 2.97 -15.25
N GLY A 26 -35.26 1.93 -14.50
CA GLY A 26 -34.42 1.30 -13.49
C GLY A 26 -33.15 0.77 -14.14
N SER A 27 -32.15 1.64 -14.23
CA SER A 27 -30.82 1.29 -14.72
C SER A 27 -30.20 0.48 -13.59
N THR A 28 -30.00 -0.81 -13.81
CA THR A 28 -29.10 -1.59 -12.95
C THR A 28 -27.77 -0.84 -12.94
N ALA A 29 -27.37 -0.34 -11.77
CA ALA A 29 -26.11 0.37 -11.63
C ALA A 29 -24.99 -0.52 -12.20
N THR A 30 -24.25 -0.02 -13.19
CA THR A 30 -23.17 -0.80 -13.81
C THR A 30 -22.16 -1.18 -12.74
N GLN A 31 -22.03 -2.48 -12.48
CA GLN A 31 -21.08 -3.00 -11.50
C GLN A 31 -19.67 -2.54 -11.86
N GLN A 32 -19.01 -1.87 -10.93
CA GLN A 32 -17.64 -1.40 -11.08
C GLN A 32 -16.66 -2.45 -10.53
N SER A 33 -15.41 -2.33 -10.95
CA SER A 33 -14.28 -3.06 -10.38
C SER A 33 -13.29 -2.07 -9.77
N ALA A 34 -12.79 -2.41 -8.58
CA ALA A 34 -11.66 -1.70 -7.99
C ALA A 34 -10.31 -2.32 -8.36
N ALA A 35 -10.30 -3.49 -9.00
CA ALA A 35 -9.08 -4.20 -9.34
C ALA A 35 -8.17 -3.34 -10.22
N GLY A 36 -6.91 -3.19 -9.83
CA GLY A 36 -5.95 -2.33 -10.52
C GLY A 36 -5.04 -1.55 -9.58
N VAL A 37 -4.18 -0.75 -10.21
CA VAL A 37 -3.20 0.12 -9.58
C VAL A 37 -3.73 1.55 -9.60
N TRP A 38 -3.83 2.17 -8.43
CA TRP A 38 -4.30 3.54 -8.29
C TRP A 38 -3.21 4.38 -7.66
N GLN A 39 -3.08 5.63 -8.10
CA GLN A 39 -2.06 6.54 -7.60
C GLN A 39 -2.62 7.93 -7.33
N ALA A 40 -2.06 8.58 -6.33
CA ALA A 40 -2.29 10.00 -6.07
C ALA A 40 -0.97 10.67 -5.66
N SER A 41 -0.91 11.97 -5.88
CA SER A 41 0.13 12.82 -5.32
C SER A 41 -0.55 14.02 -4.68
N THR A 42 -0.20 14.31 -3.44
CA THR A 42 -0.84 15.38 -2.67
C THR A 42 0.20 16.13 -1.87
N THR A 43 0.07 17.46 -1.83
CA THR A 43 0.85 18.31 -0.93
C THR A 43 0.07 18.53 0.35
N VAL A 44 0.70 18.27 1.50
CA VAL A 44 0.07 18.48 2.81
C VAL A 44 -0.20 19.97 3.00
N ALA A 45 -1.47 20.34 3.17
CA ALA A 45 -1.88 21.75 3.20
C ALA A 45 -1.61 22.45 4.55
N SER A 46 -1.59 21.71 5.67
CA SER A 46 -1.47 22.29 7.00
C SER A 46 -0.87 21.33 8.03
N GLY A 47 -0.52 21.85 9.20
CA GLY A 47 0.08 21.08 10.30
C GLY A 47 1.61 20.96 10.21
N ALA A 48 2.19 20.08 11.04
CA ALA A 48 3.65 19.94 11.19
C ALA A 48 4.38 19.47 9.92
N ASN A 49 3.63 18.91 8.97
CA ASN A 49 4.11 18.40 7.69
C ASN A 49 3.64 19.28 6.51
N ALA A 50 3.14 20.49 6.76
CA ALA A 50 2.69 21.38 5.68
C ALA A 50 3.80 21.61 4.65
N GLY A 51 3.46 21.46 3.37
CA GLY A 51 4.41 21.50 2.25
C GLY A 51 5.04 20.15 1.88
N ASP A 52 4.90 19.12 2.72
CA ASP A 52 5.38 17.77 2.37
C ASP A 52 4.58 17.20 1.19
N THR A 53 5.27 16.46 0.32
CA THR A 53 4.64 15.71 -0.76
C THR A 53 4.38 14.27 -0.32
N ILE A 54 3.14 13.82 -0.45
CA ILE A 54 2.72 12.45 -0.22
C ILE A 54 2.47 11.79 -1.58
N GLN A 55 3.16 10.69 -1.84
CA GLN A 55 2.88 9.82 -2.98
C GLN A 55 2.12 8.60 -2.50
N SER A 56 0.89 8.45 -2.99
CA SER A 56 0.00 7.36 -2.61
C SER A 56 -0.09 6.33 -3.73
N MET A 57 -0.10 5.06 -3.34
CA MET A 57 -0.35 3.92 -4.20
C MET A 57 -1.38 3.01 -3.53
N VAL A 58 -2.37 2.56 -4.30
CA VAL A 58 -3.33 1.54 -3.89
C VAL A 58 -3.29 0.42 -4.90
N LEU A 59 -3.05 -0.80 -4.42
CA LEU A 59 -3.18 -2.03 -5.20
C LEU A 59 -4.43 -2.73 -4.72
N VAL A 60 -5.34 -3.07 -5.63
CA VAL A 60 -6.50 -3.92 -5.33
C VAL A 60 -6.46 -5.10 -6.28
N ALA A 61 -6.28 -6.30 -5.76
CA ALA A 61 -6.31 -7.52 -6.55
C ALA A 61 -7.75 -7.90 -6.94
N PRO A 62 -7.95 -8.74 -7.97
CA PRO A 62 -9.28 -9.17 -8.41
C PRO A 62 -10.11 -9.87 -7.33
N ASN A 63 -9.45 -10.55 -6.39
CA ASN A 63 -10.09 -11.18 -5.23
C ASN A 63 -10.51 -10.18 -4.14
N GLY A 64 -10.25 -8.87 -4.33
CA GLY A 64 -10.52 -7.79 -3.38
C GLY A 64 -9.46 -7.58 -2.30
N GLN A 65 -8.39 -8.39 -2.25
CA GLN A 65 -7.25 -8.08 -1.38
C GLN A 65 -6.69 -6.72 -1.77
N TYR A 66 -6.38 -5.87 -0.79
CA TYR A 66 -5.78 -4.57 -1.07
C TYR A 66 -4.50 -4.31 -0.27
N TYR A 67 -3.68 -3.45 -0.83
CA TYR A 67 -2.55 -2.79 -0.19
C TYR A 67 -2.61 -1.29 -0.49
N THR A 68 -2.44 -0.45 0.52
CA THR A 68 -2.26 0.99 0.35
C THR A 68 -0.92 1.42 0.91
N ALA A 69 -0.31 2.44 0.32
CA ALA A 69 0.84 3.13 0.86
C ALA A 69 0.80 4.61 0.50
N ALA A 70 0.76 5.48 1.50
CA ALA A 70 0.90 6.92 1.39
C ALA A 70 2.29 7.32 1.92
N LYS A 71 3.25 7.49 1.01
CA LYS A 71 4.69 7.72 1.28
C LYS A 71 4.98 9.21 1.35
N ASN A 72 5.40 9.70 2.51
CA ASN A 72 5.85 11.07 2.68
C ASN A 72 7.32 11.21 2.22
N GLN A 73 7.51 11.93 1.12
CA GLN A 73 8.81 12.08 0.46
C GLN A 73 9.80 12.93 1.24
N THR A 74 9.35 13.68 2.25
CA THR A 74 10.19 14.57 3.05
C THR A 74 10.74 13.90 4.30
N ASN A 75 10.00 12.95 4.89
CA ASN A 75 10.36 12.37 6.19
C ASN A 75 10.65 10.86 6.18
N GLY A 76 10.48 10.18 5.04
CA GLY A 76 10.79 8.75 4.91
C GLY A 76 9.78 7.80 5.55
N CYS A 77 8.67 8.33 6.08
CA CYS A 77 7.58 7.55 6.64
C CYS A 77 6.47 7.29 5.62
N ALA A 78 5.81 6.14 5.76
CA ALA A 78 4.64 5.78 4.99
C ALA A 78 3.51 5.32 5.92
N SER A 79 2.29 5.76 5.62
CA SER A 79 1.08 5.10 6.15
C SER A 79 0.70 3.98 5.20
N VAL A 80 0.52 2.78 5.70
CA VAL A 80 0.25 1.57 4.90
C VAL A 80 -1.00 0.86 5.40
N GLY A 81 -1.72 0.24 4.50
CA GLY A 81 -2.95 -0.49 4.80
C GLY A 81 -3.00 -1.84 4.09
N PHE A 82 -3.56 -2.85 4.75
CA PHE A 82 -3.75 -4.19 4.19
C PHE A 82 -5.10 -4.75 4.61
N GLY A 83 -5.82 -5.38 3.70
CA GLY A 83 -7.06 -6.05 4.06
C GLY A 83 -7.87 -6.50 2.86
N GLN A 84 -9.19 -6.50 3.03
CA GLN A 84 -10.15 -6.94 2.05
C GLN A 84 -11.12 -5.80 1.69
N ALA A 85 -11.28 -5.57 0.39
CA ALA A 85 -12.22 -4.63 -0.20
C ALA A 85 -13.40 -5.38 -0.82
N ASN A 86 -14.57 -4.74 -0.80
CA ASN A 86 -15.79 -5.21 -1.43
C ASN A 86 -16.38 -4.06 -2.26
N VAL A 87 -16.78 -4.36 -3.50
CA VAL A 87 -17.41 -3.39 -4.41
C VAL A 87 -18.83 -3.83 -4.70
N ASN A 88 -19.80 -2.93 -4.52
CA ASN A 88 -21.21 -3.15 -4.87
C ASN A 88 -21.72 -1.94 -5.66
N GLY A 89 -22.05 -2.16 -6.94
CA GLY A 89 -22.29 -1.06 -7.87
C GLY A 89 -21.04 -0.19 -8.00
N SER A 90 -21.12 1.08 -7.62
CA SER A 90 -19.97 2.01 -7.54
C SER A 90 -19.45 2.21 -6.12
N ALA A 91 -20.10 1.66 -5.09
CA ALA A 91 -19.65 1.79 -3.70
C ALA A 91 -18.54 0.79 -3.41
N ILE A 92 -17.48 1.24 -2.72
CA ILE A 92 -16.41 0.39 -2.21
C ILE A 92 -16.35 0.50 -0.69
N SER A 93 -16.11 -0.61 0.00
CA SER A 93 -15.89 -0.63 1.44
C SER A 93 -14.89 -1.72 1.81
N GLY A 94 -14.29 -1.60 2.99
CA GLY A 94 -13.37 -2.61 3.48
C GLY A 94 -12.87 -2.33 4.89
N SER A 95 -12.13 -3.29 5.41
CA SER A 95 -11.46 -3.20 6.69
C SER A 95 -10.12 -3.91 6.64
N GLY A 96 -9.25 -3.61 7.60
CA GLY A 96 -7.92 -4.17 7.61
C GLY A 96 -7.02 -3.65 8.72
N ILE A 97 -5.73 -3.88 8.53
CA ILE A 97 -4.67 -3.36 9.38
C ILE A 97 -4.15 -2.07 8.74
N GLY A 98 -4.02 -1.03 9.55
CA GLY A 98 -3.29 0.18 9.21
C GLY A 98 -2.01 0.25 10.01
N ALA A 99 -0.95 0.80 9.44
CA ALA A 99 0.32 0.95 10.13
C ALA A 99 1.13 2.10 9.56
N VAL A 100 2.10 2.58 10.35
CA VAL A 100 3.03 3.62 9.97
C VAL A 100 4.43 3.03 10.02
N VAL A 101 5.14 3.07 8.89
CA VAL A 101 6.44 2.41 8.69
C VAL A 101 7.45 3.36 8.11
N THR A 102 8.73 3.05 8.32
CA THR A 102 9.81 3.64 7.53
C THR A 102 9.86 2.94 6.18
N TYR A 103 9.74 3.69 5.07
CA TYR A 103 9.87 3.11 3.72
C TYR A 103 11.21 3.43 3.06
N THR A 104 11.90 4.48 3.52
CA THR A 104 13.22 4.85 3.04
C THR A 104 13.98 5.64 4.10
N ASN A 105 15.30 5.60 4.04
CA ASN A 105 16.18 6.44 4.84
C ASN A 105 16.58 7.67 4.02
N ILE A 106 16.26 8.86 4.52
CA ILE A 106 16.65 10.12 3.89
C ILE A 106 17.88 10.67 4.62
N PRO A 107 19.00 10.93 3.94
CA PRO A 107 20.19 11.50 4.58
C PRO A 107 19.87 12.79 5.34
N GLY A 108 20.29 12.86 6.61
CA GLY A 108 20.04 14.02 7.47
C GLY A 108 18.64 14.08 8.11
N VAL A 109 17.78 13.10 7.86
CA VAL A 109 16.44 13.00 8.47
C VAL A 109 16.42 11.88 9.51
N SER A 110 16.05 12.21 10.74
CA SER A 110 15.76 11.20 11.76
C SER A 110 14.38 10.60 11.49
N VAL A 111 14.35 9.32 11.13
CA VAL A 111 13.12 8.60 10.82
C VAL A 111 12.69 7.79 12.05
N ASN A 112 11.58 8.21 12.68
CA ASN A 112 10.89 7.43 13.71
C ASN A 112 9.39 7.50 13.43
N CYS A 113 8.92 6.57 12.60
CA CYS A 113 7.55 6.55 12.12
C CYS A 113 6.65 5.90 13.17
N SER A 114 5.86 6.71 13.86
CA SER A 114 4.84 6.27 14.82
C SER A 114 3.65 7.23 14.84
N PHE A 115 2.51 6.74 15.28
CA PHE A 115 1.37 7.57 15.63
C PHE A 115 1.70 8.45 16.87
N PRO A 116 0.94 9.53 17.12
CA PRO A 116 1.20 10.43 18.26
C PRO A 116 1.22 9.75 19.64
N ASP A 117 0.55 8.61 19.78
CA ASP A 117 0.51 7.79 20.99
C ASP A 117 1.66 6.76 21.08
N GLY A 118 2.60 6.79 20.13
CA GLY A 118 3.76 5.89 20.08
C GLY A 118 3.47 4.52 19.46
N SER A 119 2.21 4.21 19.14
CA SER A 119 1.89 2.98 18.41
C SER A 119 2.37 3.05 16.95
N THR A 120 2.52 1.89 16.31
CA THR A 120 2.94 1.79 14.89
C THR A 120 1.88 1.11 14.02
N SER A 121 0.80 0.62 14.62
CA SER A 121 -0.25 -0.11 13.92
C SER A 121 -1.60 0.06 14.60
N GLY A 122 -2.65 -0.34 13.89
CA GLY A 122 -4.04 -0.27 14.34
C GLY A 122 -4.97 -0.98 13.37
N THR A 123 -6.27 -0.86 13.61
CA THR A 123 -7.30 -1.29 12.68
C THR A 123 -7.80 -0.10 11.88
N VAL A 124 -8.10 -0.34 10.61
CA VAL A 124 -8.67 0.66 9.70
C VAL A 124 -9.90 0.12 9.03
N ASN A 125 -10.89 0.99 8.84
CA ASN A 125 -12.08 0.76 8.05
C ASN A 125 -12.19 1.86 7.01
N PHE A 126 -12.77 1.54 5.87
CA PHE A 126 -13.01 2.55 4.86
C PHE A 126 -14.30 2.32 4.08
N THR A 127 -14.82 3.42 3.56
CA THR A 127 -15.93 3.47 2.60
C THR A 127 -15.58 4.44 1.49
N GLY A 128 -16.25 4.35 0.34
CA GLY A 128 -15.90 5.18 -0.78
C GLY A 128 -16.66 4.86 -2.05
N THR A 129 -16.16 5.40 -3.15
CA THR A 129 -16.67 5.15 -4.49
C THR A 129 -15.54 4.80 -5.46
N VAL A 130 -15.88 4.00 -6.47
CA VAL A 130 -14.99 3.63 -7.56
C VAL A 130 -15.68 3.86 -8.90
N SER A 131 -14.92 4.41 -9.84
CA SER A 131 -15.22 4.44 -11.27
C SER A 131 -14.07 3.73 -11.97
N THR A 132 -14.34 2.52 -12.47
CA THR A 132 -13.34 1.61 -13.05
C THR A 132 -12.57 2.31 -14.15
N GLY A 133 -11.24 2.24 -14.11
CA GLY A 133 -10.40 2.90 -15.12
C GLY A 133 -10.22 4.40 -14.95
N GLN A 134 -10.90 5.04 -13.98
CA GLN A 134 -10.93 6.49 -13.83
C GLN A 134 -10.48 6.95 -12.44
N SER A 135 -11.31 6.75 -11.41
CA SER A 135 -11.05 7.26 -10.06
C SER A 135 -11.47 6.30 -8.94
N LEU A 136 -10.76 6.39 -7.82
CA LEU A 136 -11.03 5.68 -6.59
C LEU A 136 -10.98 6.69 -5.43
N THR A 137 -12.12 6.94 -4.81
CA THR A 137 -12.23 7.84 -3.65
C THR A 137 -12.51 7.01 -2.40
N ILE A 138 -11.65 7.12 -1.39
CA ILE A 138 -11.75 6.35 -0.15
C ILE A 138 -11.74 7.32 1.04
N THR A 139 -12.70 7.17 1.94
CA THR A 139 -12.71 7.77 3.27
C THR A 139 -12.34 6.69 4.29
N SER A 140 -11.20 6.87 4.96
CA SER A 140 -10.67 5.92 5.94
C SER A 140 -10.81 6.45 7.37
N THR A 141 -11.08 5.54 8.31
CA THR A 141 -11.10 5.78 9.76
C THR A 141 -10.41 4.62 10.46
N GLY A 142 -10.04 4.76 11.73
CA GLY A 142 -9.40 3.66 12.44
C GLY A 142 -9.19 3.89 13.92
N VAL A 143 -8.54 2.93 14.56
CA VAL A 143 -8.10 2.99 15.95
C VAL A 143 -6.71 2.36 16.05
N THR A 144 -5.78 3.07 16.67
CA THR A 144 -4.43 2.54 16.91
C THR A 144 -4.44 1.39 17.92
N SER A 145 -3.36 0.63 17.99
CA SER A 145 -3.21 -0.45 18.99
C SER A 145 -3.18 0.05 20.43
N ALA A 146 -2.90 1.35 20.65
CA ALA A 146 -2.99 2.00 21.95
C ALA A 146 -4.37 2.65 22.22
N GLY A 147 -5.33 2.51 21.29
CA GLY A 147 -6.72 2.95 21.46
C GLY A 147 -7.02 4.37 20.98
N THR A 148 -6.06 5.07 20.37
CA THR A 148 -6.27 6.42 19.82
C THR A 148 -7.07 6.34 18.53
N THR A 149 -8.13 7.13 18.42
CA THR A 149 -8.91 7.23 17.18
C THR A 149 -8.11 7.88 16.06
N ILE A 150 -8.17 7.27 14.88
CA ILE A 150 -7.76 7.83 13.60
C ILE A 150 -9.03 8.41 12.93
N PRO A 151 -9.19 9.74 12.87
CA PRO A 151 -10.28 10.45 12.20
C PRO A 151 -10.39 10.11 10.73
N ALA A 152 -11.56 10.48 10.21
CA ALA A 152 -11.87 10.37 8.80
C ALA A 152 -10.88 11.19 7.95
N SER A 153 -10.23 10.53 7.00
CA SER A 153 -9.46 11.17 5.92
C SER A 153 -9.96 10.65 4.59
N THR A 154 -10.25 11.56 3.66
CA THR A 154 -10.73 11.23 2.31
C THR A 154 -9.64 11.50 1.29
N ASP A 155 -9.28 10.47 0.54
CA ASP A 155 -8.28 10.53 -0.53
C ASP A 155 -8.89 10.07 -1.85
N THR A 156 -8.59 10.78 -2.93
CA THR A 156 -8.97 10.40 -4.30
C THR A 156 -7.73 10.05 -5.10
N SER A 157 -7.66 8.79 -5.54
CA SER A 157 -6.62 8.28 -6.44
C SER A 157 -7.15 8.16 -7.86
N GLN A 158 -6.25 8.33 -8.83
CA GLN A 158 -6.52 8.16 -10.25
C GLN A 158 -6.04 6.81 -10.72
N TRP A 159 -6.61 6.33 -11.83
CA TRP A 159 -6.13 5.14 -12.52
C TRP A 159 -4.68 5.32 -12.99
N SER A 160 -3.79 4.44 -12.56
CA SER A 160 -2.37 4.54 -12.89
C SER A 160 -2.08 4.06 -14.31
N SER A 161 -1.08 4.67 -14.95
CA SER A 161 -0.49 4.15 -16.19
C SER A 161 0.14 2.76 -16.03
N LEU A 162 0.46 2.35 -14.79
CA LEU A 162 0.96 1.00 -14.50
C LEU A 162 -0.04 -0.09 -14.88
N ASN A 163 -1.33 0.22 -15.00
CA ASN A 163 -2.34 -0.73 -15.49
C ASN A 163 -2.21 -1.05 -16.99
N ALA A 164 -1.42 -0.29 -17.75
CA ALA A 164 -1.14 -0.59 -19.14
C ALA A 164 -0.01 -1.64 -19.32
N ILE A 165 0.71 -1.97 -18.24
CA ILE A 165 1.78 -2.97 -18.25
C ILE A 165 1.15 -4.34 -17.98
N SER A 166 1.29 -5.27 -18.92
CA SER A 166 0.82 -6.64 -18.70
C SER A 166 1.64 -7.34 -17.61
N PRO A 167 1.02 -8.16 -16.74
CA PRO A 167 1.76 -8.90 -15.73
C PRO A 167 2.64 -9.98 -16.38
N SER A 168 3.91 -10.07 -15.95
CA SER A 168 4.89 -11.02 -16.48
C SER A 168 5.93 -11.41 -15.43
N ILE A 169 5.95 -12.68 -15.03
CA ILE A 169 6.93 -13.19 -14.06
C ILE A 169 8.33 -13.25 -14.65
N SER A 170 8.46 -13.50 -15.97
CA SER A 170 9.77 -13.52 -16.62
C SER A 170 10.40 -12.12 -16.68
N GLU A 171 9.60 -11.07 -16.91
CA GLU A 171 10.09 -9.69 -16.86
C GLU A 171 10.41 -9.23 -15.44
N LEU A 172 9.68 -9.76 -14.45
CA LEU A 172 9.90 -9.51 -13.02
C LEU A 172 11.11 -10.31 -12.47
N ALA A 173 11.53 -11.39 -13.12
CA ALA A 173 12.68 -12.17 -12.66
C ALA A 173 13.98 -11.33 -12.65
N GLY A 174 14.76 -11.42 -11.58
CA GLY A 174 16.00 -10.67 -11.40
C GLY A 174 16.40 -10.49 -9.94
N ASN A 175 17.46 -9.71 -9.73
CA ASN A 175 17.93 -9.32 -8.40
C ASN A 175 17.44 -7.92 -8.08
N TYR A 176 17.01 -7.73 -6.84
CA TYR A 176 16.41 -6.50 -6.35
C TYR A 176 17.12 -6.02 -5.11
N GLN A 177 17.59 -4.78 -5.12
CA GLN A 177 18.19 -4.17 -3.96
C GLN A 177 17.12 -3.50 -3.10
N THR A 178 17.17 -3.78 -1.80
CA THR A 178 16.35 -3.12 -0.78
C THR A 178 16.99 -1.80 -0.35
N SER A 179 16.22 -0.94 0.32
CA SER A 179 16.73 0.32 0.88
C SER A 179 17.82 0.13 1.97
N THR A 180 17.92 -1.07 2.54
CA THR A 180 18.96 -1.44 3.52
C THR A 180 20.18 -2.13 2.88
N GLY A 181 20.18 -2.29 1.55
CA GLY A 181 21.28 -2.91 0.81
C GLY A 181 21.21 -4.44 0.70
N SER A 182 20.26 -5.10 1.36
CA SER A 182 19.99 -6.53 1.17
C SER A 182 19.46 -6.80 -0.24
N VAL A 183 19.75 -7.99 -0.78
CA VAL A 183 19.31 -8.43 -2.10
C VAL A 183 18.21 -9.48 -1.98
N ILE A 184 17.13 -9.27 -2.72
CA ILE A 184 16.06 -10.24 -2.95
C ILE A 184 16.17 -10.72 -4.40
N SER A 185 16.20 -12.02 -4.62
CA SER A 185 16.22 -12.64 -5.93
C SER A 185 14.83 -13.21 -6.25
N ILE A 186 14.40 -13.03 -7.49
CA ILE A 186 13.16 -13.60 -8.02
C ILE A 186 13.48 -14.42 -9.26
N SER A 187 13.12 -15.70 -9.25
CA SER A 187 13.34 -16.62 -10.36
C SER A 187 12.33 -16.40 -11.49
N GLN A 188 12.59 -17.02 -12.66
CA GLN A 188 11.64 -17.02 -13.79
C GLN A 188 10.32 -17.76 -13.50
N THR A 189 10.26 -18.56 -12.43
CA THR A 189 9.03 -19.22 -11.96
C THR A 189 8.37 -18.47 -10.80
N GLY A 190 8.91 -17.33 -10.40
CA GLY A 190 8.40 -16.52 -9.29
C GLY A 190 8.89 -16.98 -7.93
N ALA A 191 9.85 -17.90 -7.83
CA ALA A 191 10.45 -18.25 -6.54
C ALA A 191 11.24 -17.06 -6.00
N VAL A 192 10.93 -16.66 -4.77
CA VAL A 192 11.58 -15.54 -4.08
C VAL A 192 12.58 -16.09 -3.06
N SER A 193 13.79 -15.55 -3.06
CA SER A 193 14.77 -15.81 -2.02
C SER A 193 15.53 -14.55 -1.63
N GLY A 194 16.01 -14.48 -0.39
CA GLY A 194 16.84 -13.37 0.08
C GLY A 194 17.47 -13.70 1.42
N THR A 195 18.55 -13.01 1.76
CA THR A 195 19.14 -13.08 3.10
C THR A 195 19.54 -11.68 3.53
N ASP A 196 19.15 -11.33 4.74
CA ASP A 196 19.57 -10.10 5.40
C ASP A 196 20.77 -10.41 6.27
N SER A 197 21.94 -9.89 5.87
CA SER A 197 23.20 -10.08 6.60
C SER A 197 23.22 -9.41 7.97
N THR A 198 22.34 -8.45 8.22
CA THR A 198 22.22 -7.73 9.51
C THR A 198 21.48 -8.58 10.53
N THR A 199 20.41 -9.26 10.11
CA THR A 199 19.53 -10.03 11.02
C THR A 199 19.81 -11.53 10.99
N GLY A 200 20.51 -12.01 9.96
CA GLY A 200 20.72 -13.43 9.67
C GLY A 200 19.47 -14.11 9.12
N CYS A 201 18.36 -13.39 8.94
CA CYS A 201 17.12 -13.95 8.41
C CYS A 201 17.25 -14.26 6.93
N SER A 202 16.86 -15.47 6.55
CA SER A 202 16.60 -15.86 5.18
C SER A 202 15.10 -15.81 4.89
N LEU A 203 14.76 -15.23 3.75
CA LEU A 203 13.41 -15.13 3.21
C LEU A 203 13.27 -16.11 2.06
N ASN A 204 12.24 -16.97 2.07
CA ASN A 204 11.94 -17.88 0.97
C ASN A 204 10.44 -17.89 0.68
N GLY A 205 10.05 -17.83 -0.59
CA GLY A 205 8.64 -17.68 -0.96
C GLY A 205 8.36 -17.72 -2.45
N MET A 206 7.22 -17.15 -2.82
CA MET A 206 6.72 -17.06 -4.18
C MET A 206 6.09 -15.69 -4.44
N ILE A 207 6.23 -15.25 -5.69
CA ILE A 207 5.46 -14.15 -6.27
C ILE A 207 4.76 -14.67 -7.53
N SER A 208 3.48 -14.35 -7.70
CA SER A 208 2.68 -14.80 -8.84
C SER A 208 1.79 -13.67 -9.34
N ALA A 209 1.52 -13.61 -10.65
CA ALA A 209 0.55 -12.68 -11.19
C ALA A 209 -0.83 -12.92 -10.54
N SER A 210 -1.55 -11.85 -10.24
CA SER A 210 -2.88 -11.95 -9.62
C SER A 210 -3.94 -12.41 -10.62
N ASP A 211 -3.81 -11.99 -11.88
CA ASP A 211 -4.50 -12.48 -13.06
C ASP A 211 -3.69 -12.14 -14.32
N ALA A 212 -4.30 -12.28 -15.50
CA ALA A 212 -3.65 -12.01 -16.78
C ALA A 212 -3.72 -10.54 -17.25
N THR A 213 -4.46 -9.67 -16.55
CA THR A 213 -4.82 -8.33 -17.06
C THR A 213 -4.40 -7.18 -16.16
N HIS A 214 -4.14 -7.41 -14.87
CA HIS A 214 -3.74 -6.39 -13.92
C HIS A 214 -2.27 -6.55 -13.55
N ASN A 215 -1.54 -5.43 -13.55
CA ASN A 215 -0.15 -5.34 -13.07
C ASN A 215 -0.07 -5.44 -11.53
N ILE A 216 -0.57 -6.55 -11.01
CA ILE A 216 -0.64 -6.86 -9.59
C ILE A 216 -0.19 -8.29 -9.41
N TYR A 217 0.65 -8.50 -8.40
CA TYR A 217 1.19 -9.79 -8.05
C TYR A 217 0.85 -10.11 -6.60
N TYR A 218 0.47 -11.36 -6.32
CA TYR A 218 0.44 -11.88 -4.95
C TYR A 218 1.86 -12.20 -4.52
N PHE A 219 2.21 -11.79 -3.32
CA PHE A 219 3.49 -12.09 -2.68
C PHE A 219 3.25 -12.90 -1.42
N SER A 220 3.97 -14.01 -1.26
CA SER A 220 4.01 -14.77 -0.02
C SER A 220 5.41 -15.30 0.25
N ALA A 221 5.95 -15.05 1.43
CA ALA A 221 7.28 -15.53 1.80
C ALA A 221 7.41 -15.75 3.30
N GLN A 222 8.27 -16.66 3.72
CA GLN A 222 8.49 -17.00 5.12
C GLN A 222 9.93 -16.69 5.55
N ASN A 223 10.06 -16.16 6.76
CA ASN A 223 11.34 -15.96 7.42
C ASN A 223 11.85 -17.25 8.09
N SER A 224 13.14 -17.50 7.98
CA SER A 224 13.85 -18.63 8.59
C SER A 224 15.29 -18.24 8.93
N GLY A 225 15.96 -19.00 9.81
CA GLY A 225 17.37 -18.75 10.14
C GLY A 225 17.66 -17.46 10.89
N CYS A 226 16.64 -16.71 11.33
CA CYS A 226 16.80 -15.48 12.07
C CYS A 226 17.55 -15.70 13.39
N SER A 227 18.54 -14.85 13.66
CA SER A 227 19.42 -14.97 14.82
C SER A 227 19.09 -13.98 15.93
N SER A 228 19.58 -14.25 17.14
CA SER A 228 19.57 -13.31 18.29
C SER A 228 18.19 -12.71 18.57
N THR A 229 18.09 -11.37 18.61
CA THR A 229 16.88 -10.60 18.88
C THR A 229 15.79 -10.75 17.82
N TYR A 230 16.10 -11.35 16.65
CA TYR A 230 15.17 -11.56 15.54
C TYR A 230 14.63 -12.98 15.46
N SER A 231 15.03 -13.87 16.37
CA SER A 231 14.60 -15.27 16.40
C SER A 231 13.08 -15.44 16.46
N SER A 232 12.35 -14.47 17.01
CA SER A 232 10.89 -14.43 17.03
C SER A 232 10.25 -14.32 15.64
N MET A 233 11.00 -13.90 14.61
CA MET A 233 10.53 -13.85 13.22
C MET A 233 10.61 -15.20 12.50
N ASN A 234 11.26 -16.21 13.07
CA ASN A 234 11.32 -17.54 12.44
C ASN A 234 9.92 -18.13 12.29
N GLY A 235 9.58 -18.58 11.08
CA GLY A 235 8.26 -19.08 10.73
C GLY A 235 7.23 -17.98 10.41
N ALA A 236 7.58 -16.70 10.53
CA ALA A 236 6.68 -15.60 10.17
C ALA A 236 6.43 -15.59 8.66
N THR A 237 5.16 -15.72 8.27
CA THR A 237 4.75 -15.65 6.86
C THR A 237 4.27 -14.25 6.52
N TRP A 238 4.95 -13.64 5.56
CA TRP A 238 4.60 -12.39 4.91
C TRP A 238 3.63 -12.66 3.77
N ASN A 239 2.54 -11.91 3.72
CA ASN A 239 1.58 -11.93 2.61
C ASN A 239 1.29 -10.50 2.16
N GLY A 240 1.17 -10.30 0.86
CA GLY A 240 1.12 -8.96 0.32
C GLY A 240 0.79 -8.89 -1.15
N LEU A 241 0.85 -7.67 -1.65
CA LEU A 241 0.67 -7.35 -3.06
C LEU A 241 1.89 -6.60 -3.57
N ALA A 242 2.18 -6.78 -4.84
CA ALA A 242 3.20 -6.03 -5.55
C ALA A 242 2.70 -5.52 -6.89
N SER A 243 3.37 -4.49 -7.43
CA SER A 243 3.19 -4.00 -8.79
C SER A 243 4.55 -3.66 -9.39
N PHE A 244 4.73 -3.94 -10.69
CA PHE A 244 6.03 -3.81 -11.35
C PHE A 244 6.02 -2.67 -12.36
N ASN A 245 7.06 -1.85 -12.34
CA ASN A 245 7.24 -0.76 -13.28
C ASN A 245 8.48 -1.02 -14.14
N SER A 246 8.23 -1.47 -15.37
CA SER A 246 9.23 -1.65 -16.42
C SER A 246 9.50 -0.39 -17.24
N SER A 247 8.79 0.71 -16.96
CA SER A 247 8.97 1.98 -17.70
C SER A 247 10.07 2.88 -17.10
N THR A 248 10.59 2.55 -15.91
CA THR A 248 11.69 3.27 -15.28
C THR A 248 13.01 2.56 -15.52
N ASN A 249 14.11 3.31 -15.54
CA ASN A 249 15.46 2.73 -15.56
C ASN A 249 16.25 3.24 -14.35
N PRO A 250 16.61 2.38 -13.37
CA PRO A 250 16.28 0.94 -13.29
C PRO A 250 14.78 0.65 -13.09
N ASN A 251 14.36 -0.59 -13.43
CA ASN A 251 12.99 -1.06 -13.21
C ASN A 251 12.68 -1.11 -11.71
N LEU A 252 11.43 -0.84 -11.32
CA LEU A 252 11.01 -0.80 -9.92
C LEU A 252 9.95 -1.84 -9.61
N LEU A 253 10.10 -2.53 -8.47
CA LEU A 253 9.06 -3.37 -7.89
C LEU A 253 8.53 -2.72 -6.61
N TYR A 254 7.26 -2.30 -6.65
CA TYR A 254 6.56 -1.80 -5.48
C TYR A 254 5.97 -2.97 -4.73
N LEU A 255 6.42 -3.20 -3.50
CA LEU A 255 5.99 -4.34 -2.68
C LEU A 255 5.47 -3.85 -1.34
N GLY A 256 4.27 -4.30 -0.98
CA GLY A 256 3.73 -4.18 0.37
C GLY A 256 3.40 -5.57 0.91
N ALA A 257 3.84 -5.88 2.12
CA ALA A 257 3.48 -7.14 2.76
C ALA A 257 3.28 -6.99 4.27
N SER A 258 2.52 -7.90 4.86
CA SER A 258 2.30 -7.97 6.29
C SER A 258 2.51 -9.38 6.81
N ALA A 259 2.97 -9.50 8.05
CA ALA A 259 3.13 -10.76 8.78
C ALA A 259 2.59 -10.59 10.20
N LYS A 260 2.16 -11.70 10.81
CA LYS A 260 1.76 -11.71 12.22
C LYS A 260 2.80 -12.49 13.03
N VAL A 261 3.41 -11.83 14.02
CA VAL A 261 4.40 -12.42 14.92
C VAL A 261 3.96 -12.19 16.35
N SER A 262 3.70 -13.26 17.11
CA SER A 262 3.32 -13.18 18.53
C SER A 262 2.22 -12.14 18.83
N ASN A 263 1.15 -12.16 18.02
CA ASN A 263 0.02 -11.20 18.05
C ASN A 263 0.31 -9.76 17.63
N VAL A 264 1.53 -9.45 17.19
CA VAL A 264 1.88 -8.16 16.59
C VAL A 264 1.83 -8.28 15.07
N SER A 265 1.13 -7.35 14.42
CA SER A 265 1.18 -7.22 12.97
C SER A 265 2.42 -6.41 12.57
N LEU A 266 3.32 -7.06 11.84
CA LEU A 266 4.43 -6.43 11.15
C LEU A 266 4.01 -6.10 9.73
N VAL A 267 4.50 -4.99 9.21
CA VAL A 267 4.17 -4.49 7.88
C VAL A 267 5.43 -3.93 7.23
N ILE A 268 5.54 -4.10 5.92
CA ILE A 268 6.60 -3.53 5.10
C ILE A 268 6.01 -2.87 3.87
N ALA A 269 6.64 -1.77 3.46
CA ALA A 269 6.42 -1.12 2.19
C ALA A 269 7.78 -0.77 1.59
N GLN A 270 8.08 -1.31 0.41
CA GLN A 270 9.36 -1.15 -0.25
C GLN A 270 9.18 -0.72 -1.70
N SER A 271 10.12 0.07 -2.19
CA SER A 271 10.37 0.27 -3.61
C SER A 271 11.70 -0.41 -3.90
N LEU A 272 11.65 -1.60 -4.50
CA LEU A 272 12.82 -2.42 -4.76
C LEU A 272 13.37 -2.10 -6.14
N VAL A 273 14.69 -1.90 -6.23
CA VAL A 273 15.37 -1.50 -7.47
C VAL A 273 15.94 -2.73 -8.14
N LYS A 274 15.48 -3.03 -9.36
CA LYS A 274 16.03 -4.13 -10.17
C LYS A 274 17.46 -3.80 -10.59
N GLN A 275 18.38 -4.74 -10.36
CA GLN A 275 19.80 -4.66 -10.74
C GLN A 275 20.02 -5.22 -12.15
#